data_AF-A0A1D2MNC5-F1
#
_entry.id   AF-A0A1D2MNC5-F1
#
_cell.length_a   1.000
_cell.length_b   1.000
_cell.length_c   1.000
_cell.angle_alpha   90.00
_cell.angle_beta   90.00
_cell.angle_gamma   90.00
#
_symmetry.space_group_name_H-M   'P 1'
#
loop_
_entity.id
_entity.type
_entity.pdbx_description
1 polymer ?
#
loop_
_entity_poly.entity_id
_entity_poly.type
_entity_poly.pdbx_seq_one_letter_code
_entity_poly.pdbx_strand_id
1 'polypeptide(L)'
;MNAHMMAQMGENLRWTSFPNNAKDLLGKIEHFYFSCKANNMMWKPEILIDSINQFVYNVVDARDIKRTKLSASQQLQLADIIVNYLSFSGDETDRQALFNSIFYSINFQKGDVPLRILGLVTSLSVAFRKSEILQCIAVWITAASLENPAVLCIAYELSRDLITDEFPDKYQNLPQRSYLFSAVFLIAVGKAYKSIPPPQRLIDQVTVWIENCPRVCFIPPQSAIFEIFRWCAHSEEDQSRLHLALMSAIDRAGKGAQLQVIPHIMTLIQELRVKREHVVSANNNGGLAYAQVERGVDMLFQLIQMLLASECLDRNEIHPIFESSEEALLPRTELYDMLKSIYFR
;
A
#
# COMPACT_ATOMS: atom_id res chain seq x y z
N MET A 1 7.01 -0.93 35.33
CA MET A 1 8.09 -1.55 34.54
C MET A 1 9.37 -1.36 35.34
N ASN A 2 9.92 -2.42 35.93
CA ASN A 2 10.99 -2.30 36.92
C ASN A 2 12.28 -1.77 36.28
N ALA A 3 12.85 -0.71 36.84
CA ALA A 3 14.18 -0.17 36.50
C ALA A 3 15.28 -1.25 36.50
N HIS A 4 15.04 -2.37 37.19
CA HIS A 4 15.90 -3.54 37.22
C HIS A 4 15.98 -4.30 35.88
N MET A 5 14.89 -4.39 35.10
CA MET A 5 14.94 -5.00 33.75
C MET A 5 15.67 -4.09 32.75
N MET A 6 15.51 -2.76 32.89
CA MET A 6 16.23 -1.76 32.11
C MET A 6 17.74 -1.78 32.39
N ALA A 7 18.13 -1.91 33.66
CA ALA A 7 19.53 -2.05 34.08
C ALA A 7 20.19 -3.33 33.51
N GLN A 8 19.45 -4.45 33.43
CA GLN A 8 19.92 -5.67 32.78
C GLN A 8 20.18 -5.52 31.27
N MET A 9 19.54 -4.57 30.58
CA MET A 9 19.82 -4.29 29.17
C MET A 9 21.11 -3.46 29.00
N GLY A 10 21.43 -2.58 29.95
CA GLY A 10 22.55 -1.65 29.86
C GLY A 10 23.86 -2.16 30.45
N GLU A 11 23.84 -2.96 31.52
CA GLU A 11 25.02 -3.11 32.38
C GLU A 11 25.98 -4.27 32.04
N ASN A 12 25.73 -5.13 31.05
CA ASN A 12 26.64 -6.27 30.81
C ASN A 12 26.78 -6.79 29.36
N LEU A 13 26.49 -5.98 28.35
CA LEU A 13 26.57 -6.44 26.96
C LEU A 13 27.77 -5.84 26.23
N ARG A 14 28.87 -6.60 26.20
CA ARG A 14 29.86 -6.49 25.11
C ARG A 14 29.18 -6.96 23.83
N TRP A 15 28.40 -6.08 23.21
CA TRP A 15 27.73 -6.38 21.95
C TRP A 15 28.76 -6.82 20.91
N THR A 16 28.47 -7.94 20.26
CA THR A 16 29.30 -8.51 19.19
C THR A 16 29.28 -7.58 17.96
N SER A 17 30.21 -7.74 17.03
CA SER A 17 30.14 -6.99 15.77
C SER A 17 28.98 -7.50 14.90
N PHE A 18 28.48 -6.65 14.00
CA PHE A 18 27.56 -7.08 12.95
C PHE A 18 28.10 -8.29 12.19
N PRO A 19 27.28 -9.33 11.90
CA PRO A 19 25.81 -9.41 12.07
C PRO A 19 25.32 -9.97 13.42
N ASN A 20 26.23 -10.37 14.31
CA ASN A 20 25.84 -11.11 15.52
C ASN A 20 25.08 -10.24 16.51
N ASN A 21 25.41 -8.94 16.64
CA ASN A 21 24.64 -8.02 17.47
C ASN A 21 23.16 -7.96 17.11
N ALA A 22 22.84 -7.95 15.81
CA ALA A 22 21.47 -7.92 15.32
C ALA A 22 20.73 -9.20 15.73
N LYS A 23 21.36 -10.37 15.53
CA LYS A 23 20.79 -11.67 15.93
C LYS A 23 20.56 -11.74 17.45
N ASP A 24 21.56 -11.33 18.22
CA ASP A 24 21.50 -11.34 19.69
C ASP A 24 20.39 -10.42 20.20
N LEU A 25 20.21 -9.25 19.58
CA LEU A 25 19.15 -8.33 19.95
C LEU A 25 17.77 -8.83 19.54
N LEU A 26 17.61 -9.41 18.35
CA LEU A 26 16.34 -10.03 17.93
C LEU A 26 15.90 -11.11 18.94
N GLY A 27 16.82 -11.99 19.34
CA GLY A 27 16.55 -13.00 20.37
C GLY A 27 16.14 -12.40 21.73
N LYS A 28 16.74 -11.28 22.12
CA LYS A 28 16.33 -10.56 23.34
C LYS A 28 14.95 -9.93 23.22
N ILE A 29 14.62 -9.30 22.09
CA ILE A 29 13.30 -8.72 21.83
C ILE A 29 12.23 -9.82 22.01
N GLU A 30 12.45 -10.99 21.42
CA GLU A 30 11.55 -12.13 21.54
C GLU A 30 11.45 -12.65 22.99
N HIS A 31 12.58 -12.83 23.66
CA HIS A 31 12.58 -13.23 25.07
C HIS A 31 11.79 -12.25 25.95
N PHE A 32 11.97 -10.94 25.77
CA PHE A 32 11.21 -9.94 26.51
C PHE A 32 9.73 -9.96 26.17
N TYR A 33 9.38 -10.07 24.89
CA TYR A 33 8.00 -10.19 24.44
C TYR A 33 7.30 -11.38 25.10
N PHE A 34 7.90 -12.57 25.05
CA PHE A 34 7.32 -13.76 25.66
C PHE A 34 7.30 -13.71 27.18
N SER A 35 8.30 -13.07 27.81
CA SER A 35 8.28 -12.84 29.25
C SER A 35 7.13 -11.91 29.66
N CYS A 36 6.85 -10.85 28.89
CA CYS A 36 5.67 -10.01 29.10
C CYS A 36 4.36 -10.81 28.92
N LYS A 37 4.24 -11.59 27.84
CA LYS A 37 3.07 -12.44 27.56
C LYS A 37 2.82 -13.45 28.68
N ALA A 38 3.85 -14.16 29.13
CA ALA A 38 3.76 -15.16 30.21
C ALA A 38 3.35 -14.55 31.56
N ASN A 39 3.75 -13.29 31.83
CA ASN A 39 3.41 -12.57 33.05
C ASN A 39 2.13 -11.71 32.91
N ASN A 40 1.35 -11.86 31.84
CA ASN A 40 0.18 -11.03 31.52
C ASN A 40 0.46 -9.51 31.58
N MET A 41 1.68 -9.11 31.21
CA MET A 41 2.08 -7.70 31.15
C MET A 41 1.87 -7.14 29.74
N MET A 42 1.49 -5.87 29.66
CA MET A 42 1.38 -5.14 28.39
C MET A 42 2.77 -5.02 27.73
N TRP A 43 2.90 -5.54 26.51
CA TRP A 43 4.08 -5.34 25.67
C TRP A 43 4.19 -3.88 25.20
N LYS A 44 5.37 -3.28 25.33
CA LYS A 44 5.68 -1.90 24.96
C LYS A 44 6.97 -1.86 24.15
N PRO A 45 6.93 -2.00 22.82
CA PRO A 45 8.13 -2.05 21.99
C PRO A 45 8.93 -0.74 21.98
N GLU A 46 8.31 0.38 22.39
CA GLU A 46 8.93 1.71 22.42
C GLU A 46 10.23 1.73 23.25
N ILE A 47 10.29 0.87 24.26
CA ILE A 47 11.39 0.81 25.21
C ILE A 47 12.69 0.28 24.57
N LEU A 48 12.57 -0.35 23.40
CA LEU A 48 13.67 -1.01 22.68
C LEU A 48 14.17 -0.19 21.50
N ILE A 49 13.54 0.94 21.22
CA ILE A 49 13.83 1.80 20.07
C ILE A 49 15.32 2.12 19.95
N ASP A 50 15.95 2.59 21.03
CA ASP A 50 17.36 2.99 20.98
C ASP A 50 18.28 1.79 20.74
N SER A 51 17.95 0.65 21.34
CA SER A 51 18.67 -0.61 21.11
C SER A 51 18.51 -1.09 19.68
N ILE A 52 17.31 -1.02 19.11
CA ILE A 52 17.02 -1.41 17.74
C ILE A 52 17.76 -0.50 16.76
N ASN A 53 17.68 0.81 16.96
CA ASN A 53 18.41 1.78 16.15
C ASN A 53 19.92 1.51 16.19
N GLN A 54 20.47 1.30 17.38
CA GLN A 54 21.91 1.10 17.55
C GLN A 54 22.41 -0.27 17.07
N PHE A 55 21.71 -1.36 17.36
CA PHE A 55 22.25 -2.72 17.17
C PHE A 55 21.58 -3.53 16.07
N VAL A 56 20.36 -3.19 15.66
CA VAL A 56 19.74 -3.74 14.45
C VAL A 56 20.15 -2.87 13.25
N TYR A 57 19.86 -1.57 13.30
CA TYR A 57 20.07 -0.67 12.15
C TYR A 57 21.44 0.00 12.10
N ASN A 58 22.27 -0.14 13.14
CA ASN A 58 23.58 0.51 13.27
C ASN A 58 23.52 2.03 13.06
N VAL A 59 22.45 2.65 13.54
CA VAL A 59 22.23 4.10 13.55
C VAL A 59 22.81 4.66 14.85
N VAL A 60 23.84 5.49 14.73
CA VAL A 60 24.44 6.22 15.86
C VAL A 60 23.88 7.64 15.88
N ASP A 61 23.64 8.18 17.09
CA ASP A 61 23.05 9.50 17.39
C ASP A 61 23.52 10.62 16.42
N ALA A 62 22.62 11.55 16.08
CA ALA A 62 22.78 12.59 15.06
C ALA A 62 23.98 13.54 15.28
N ARG A 63 24.61 13.46 16.45
CA ARG A 63 25.77 14.26 16.85
C ARG A 63 27.12 13.69 16.38
N ASP A 64 27.17 12.44 15.91
CA ASP A 64 28.41 11.79 15.46
C ASP A 64 28.35 11.40 13.96
N ILE A 65 28.56 12.40 13.10
CA ILE A 65 28.40 12.31 11.63
C ILE A 65 29.43 11.38 10.94
N LYS A 66 30.30 10.68 11.67
CA LYS A 66 31.45 9.96 11.07
C LYS A 66 31.50 8.43 11.22
N ARG A 67 30.53 7.70 11.78
CA ARG A 67 30.62 6.22 11.79
C ARG A 67 29.32 5.46 11.46
N THR A 68 29.41 4.80 10.29
CA THR A 68 28.81 3.51 9.88
C THR A 68 27.30 3.40 9.67
N LYS A 69 26.78 4.04 8.63
CA LYS A 69 25.58 3.49 7.95
C LYS A 69 25.91 2.09 7.45
N LEU A 70 25.00 1.12 7.64
CA LEU A 70 25.13 -0.22 7.05
C LEU A 70 25.39 -0.08 5.55
N SER A 71 26.43 -0.75 5.06
CA SER A 71 26.68 -0.87 3.61
C SER A 71 25.53 -1.62 2.93
N ALA A 72 25.39 -1.49 1.60
CA ALA A 72 24.32 -2.15 0.87
C ALA A 72 24.29 -3.67 1.07
N SER A 73 25.47 -4.32 1.15
CA SER A 73 25.57 -5.75 1.45
C SER A 73 25.13 -6.09 2.89
N GLN A 74 25.48 -5.25 3.87
CA GLN A 74 25.04 -5.43 5.25
C GLN A 74 23.54 -5.18 5.41
N GLN A 75 22.97 -4.23 4.66
CA GLN A 75 21.52 -4.00 4.64
C GLN A 75 20.77 -5.22 4.10
N LEU A 76 21.24 -5.81 3.00
CA LEU A 76 20.69 -7.03 2.45
C LEU A 76 20.83 -8.21 3.44
N GLN A 77 22.00 -8.35 4.06
CA GLN A 77 22.24 -9.38 5.07
C GLN A 77 21.32 -9.21 6.30
N LEU A 78 21.10 -7.98 6.75
CA LEU A 78 20.18 -7.69 7.85
C LEU A 78 18.73 -8.05 7.47
N ALA A 79 18.30 -7.68 6.27
CA ALA A 79 16.96 -8.02 5.79
C ALA A 79 16.76 -9.55 5.73
N ASP A 80 17.75 -10.30 5.24
CA ASP A 80 17.73 -11.77 5.24
C ASP A 80 17.68 -12.35 6.66
N ILE A 81 18.47 -11.79 7.61
CA ILE A 81 18.40 -12.19 9.03
C ILE A 81 17.00 -11.96 9.59
N ILE A 82 16.37 -10.81 9.34
CA ILE A 82 15.03 -10.49 9.84
C ILE A 82 13.98 -11.43 9.23
N VAL A 83 14.02 -11.66 7.91
CA VAL A 83 13.10 -12.57 7.23
C VAL A 83 13.21 -13.98 7.81
N ASN A 84 14.44 -14.51 7.91
CA ASN A 84 14.66 -15.85 8.43
C ASN A 84 14.23 -15.94 9.90
N TYR A 85 14.57 -14.96 10.72
CA TYR A 85 14.19 -14.91 12.13
C TYR A 85 12.65 -15.00 12.30
N LEU A 86 11.93 -14.07 11.67
CA LEU A 86 10.47 -14.00 11.79
C LEU A 86 9.75 -15.19 11.16
N SER A 87 10.35 -15.85 10.15
CA SER A 87 9.78 -17.05 9.52
C SER A 87 9.65 -18.21 10.53
N PHE A 88 10.52 -18.26 11.55
CA PHE A 88 10.52 -19.30 12.57
C PHE A 88 9.90 -18.83 13.91
N SER A 89 9.52 -17.56 14.02
CA SER A 89 8.91 -17.02 15.22
C SER A 89 7.42 -17.39 15.32
N GLY A 90 7.07 -18.02 16.45
CA GLY A 90 5.73 -18.06 17.05
C GLY A 90 4.52 -18.34 16.14
N ASP A 91 3.34 -18.00 16.66
CA ASP A 91 2.10 -17.92 15.88
C ASP A 91 2.01 -16.59 15.12
N GLU A 92 0.93 -16.37 14.35
CA GLU A 92 0.73 -15.14 13.57
C GLU A 92 0.70 -13.88 14.45
N THR A 93 0.13 -13.96 15.65
CA THR A 93 0.00 -12.80 16.57
C THR A 93 1.36 -12.42 17.13
N ASP A 94 2.13 -13.43 17.55
CA ASP A 94 3.48 -13.25 18.09
C ASP A 94 4.41 -12.70 17.02
N ARG A 95 4.36 -13.25 15.80
CA ARG A 95 5.13 -12.76 14.66
C ARG A 95 4.81 -11.31 14.32
N GLN A 96 3.53 -10.93 14.32
CA GLN A 96 3.14 -9.53 14.10
C GLN A 96 3.69 -8.60 15.18
N ALA A 97 3.65 -9.02 16.45
CA ALA A 97 4.16 -8.22 17.56
C ALA A 97 5.68 -8.02 17.45
N LEU A 98 6.43 -9.06 17.10
CA LEU A 98 7.87 -8.97 16.86
C LEU A 98 8.19 -8.10 15.63
N PHE A 99 7.46 -8.27 14.54
CA PHE A 99 7.58 -7.42 13.35
C PHE A 99 7.38 -5.94 13.69
N ASN A 100 6.29 -5.62 14.41
CA ASN A 100 5.99 -4.27 14.86
C ASN A 100 7.02 -3.73 15.86
N SER A 101 7.73 -4.60 16.57
CA SER A 101 8.82 -4.18 17.46
C SER A 101 10.03 -3.74 16.65
N ILE A 102 10.41 -4.53 15.63
CA ILE A 102 11.57 -4.24 14.76
C ILE A 102 11.33 -2.99 13.90
N PHE A 103 10.12 -2.84 13.37
CA PHE A 103 9.71 -1.72 12.49
C PHE A 103 8.79 -0.74 13.21
N TYR A 104 8.98 -0.58 14.52
CA TYR A 104 8.17 0.32 15.32
C TYR A 104 8.22 1.74 14.71
N SER A 105 7.04 2.30 14.49
CA SER A 105 6.83 3.56 13.79
C SER A 105 7.40 4.74 14.60
N ILE A 106 8.62 5.13 14.30
CA ILE A 106 9.13 6.46 14.64
C ILE A 106 9.29 7.19 13.33
N ASN A 107 8.44 8.20 13.13
CA ASN A 107 8.48 9.22 12.08
C ASN A 107 9.50 8.94 10.96
N PHE A 108 9.16 8.02 10.04
CA PHE A 108 9.91 7.71 8.80
C PHE A 108 9.87 8.88 7.82
N GLN A 109 10.10 10.10 8.29
CA GLN A 109 9.85 11.30 7.52
C GLN A 109 10.95 11.56 6.48
N LYS A 110 12.11 10.88 6.54
CA LYS A 110 13.21 11.10 5.56
C LYS A 110 14.11 9.88 5.32
N GLY A 111 13.59 8.85 4.63
CA GLY A 111 14.45 7.84 4.00
C GLY A 111 15.40 7.14 4.98
N ASP A 112 14.91 6.85 6.18
CA ASP A 112 15.70 6.27 7.25
C ASP A 112 16.10 4.83 6.91
N VAL A 113 17.27 4.40 7.39
CA VAL A 113 17.79 3.03 7.23
C VAL A 113 16.72 1.94 7.49
N PRO A 114 15.86 2.05 8.53
CA PRO A 114 14.79 1.08 8.75
C PRO A 114 13.81 0.93 7.59
N LEU A 115 13.46 2.02 6.89
CA LEU A 115 12.55 1.96 5.74
C LEU A 115 13.20 1.23 4.57
N ARG A 116 14.50 1.46 4.35
CA ARG A 116 15.27 0.74 3.33
C ARG A 116 15.36 -0.75 3.65
N ILE A 117 15.56 -1.10 4.92
CA ILE A 117 15.55 -2.50 5.37
C ILE A 117 14.15 -3.11 5.18
N LEU A 118 13.08 -2.38 5.49
CA LEU A 118 11.71 -2.85 5.28
C LEU A 118 11.41 -3.11 3.79
N GLY A 119 11.87 -2.24 2.89
CA GLY A 119 11.79 -2.47 1.43
C GLY A 119 12.55 -3.73 0.98
N LEU A 120 13.75 -3.97 1.53
CA LEU A 120 14.52 -5.19 1.27
C LEU A 120 13.83 -6.45 1.86
N VAL A 121 13.31 -6.38 3.08
CA VAL A 121 12.54 -7.46 3.71
C VAL A 121 11.32 -7.80 2.86
N THR A 122 10.61 -6.79 2.34
CA THR A 122 9.47 -6.97 1.44
C THR A 122 9.88 -7.68 0.16
N SER A 123 10.95 -7.20 -0.49
CA SER A 123 11.46 -7.76 -1.75
C SER A 123 11.94 -9.20 -1.60
N LEU A 124 12.69 -9.50 -0.53
CA LEU A 124 13.10 -10.86 -0.19
C LEU A 124 11.90 -11.76 0.11
N SER A 125 10.89 -11.25 0.84
CA SER A 125 9.69 -12.02 1.17
C SER A 125 8.89 -12.39 -0.08
N VAL A 126 8.80 -11.49 -1.06
CA VAL A 126 8.19 -11.81 -2.36
C VAL A 126 9.02 -12.83 -3.13
N ALA A 127 10.33 -12.61 -3.23
CA ALA A 127 11.24 -13.49 -3.98
C ALA A 127 11.27 -14.92 -3.42
N PHE A 128 11.36 -15.06 -2.10
CA PHE A 128 11.41 -16.33 -1.38
C PHE A 128 10.04 -16.85 -0.94
N ARG A 129 8.95 -16.22 -1.40
CA ARG A 129 7.56 -16.68 -1.20
C ARG A 129 7.16 -16.82 0.28
N LYS A 130 7.65 -15.92 1.14
CA LYS A 130 7.42 -15.90 2.60
C LYS A 130 6.07 -15.23 2.92
N SER A 131 4.97 -15.93 2.68
CA SER A 131 3.61 -15.42 2.86
C SER A 131 3.34 -14.89 4.28
N GLU A 132 3.91 -15.54 5.29
CA GLU A 132 3.84 -15.17 6.70
C GLU A 132 4.45 -13.80 7.00
N ILE A 133 5.52 -13.42 6.30
CA ILE A 133 6.16 -12.11 6.46
C ILE A 133 5.40 -11.06 5.66
N LEU A 134 4.93 -11.40 4.46
CA LEU A 134 4.07 -10.54 3.65
C LEU A 134 2.78 -10.17 4.39
N GLN A 135 2.21 -11.10 5.15
CA GLN A 135 1.07 -10.84 6.03
C GLN A 135 1.43 -9.77 7.09
N CYS A 136 2.59 -9.89 7.74
CA CYS A 136 3.02 -8.89 8.72
C CYS A 136 3.24 -7.50 8.14
N ILE A 137 3.84 -7.45 6.94
CA ILE A 137 4.01 -6.20 6.19
C ILE A 137 2.65 -5.61 5.82
N ALA A 138 1.69 -6.43 5.41
CA ALA A 138 0.37 -5.96 5.02
C ALA A 138 -0.36 -5.29 6.20
N VAL A 139 -0.36 -5.94 7.36
CA VAL A 139 -0.93 -5.37 8.60
C VAL A 139 -0.23 -4.08 8.99
N TRP A 140 1.09 -4.03 8.87
CA TRP A 140 1.87 -2.82 9.14
C TRP A 140 1.51 -1.67 8.19
N ILE A 141 1.38 -1.95 6.89
CA ILE A 141 0.98 -0.96 5.87
C ILE A 141 -0.41 -0.41 6.20
N THR A 142 -1.37 -1.28 6.53
CA THR A 142 -2.73 -0.87 6.90
C THR A 142 -2.72 0.01 8.16
N ALA A 143 -1.93 -0.35 9.17
CA ALA A 143 -1.82 0.41 10.41
C ALA A 143 -1.11 1.77 10.23
N ALA A 144 -0.13 1.86 9.34
CA ALA A 144 0.66 3.08 9.11
C ALA A 144 -0.07 4.16 8.31
N SER A 145 -1.28 3.89 7.81
CA SER A 145 -2.02 4.62 6.76
C SER A 145 -1.43 4.45 5.36
N LEU A 146 -2.30 4.19 4.39
CA LEU A 146 -1.95 3.99 2.98
C LEU A 146 -1.48 5.27 2.27
N GLU A 147 -1.56 6.42 2.93
CA GLU A 147 -1.04 7.71 2.44
C GLU A 147 0.31 8.07 3.06
N ASN A 148 0.82 7.22 3.96
CA ASN A 148 2.10 7.44 4.61
C ASN A 148 3.24 7.43 3.57
N PRO A 149 4.12 8.45 3.54
CA PRO A 149 5.24 8.50 2.61
C PRO A 149 6.14 7.25 2.61
N ALA A 150 6.28 6.59 3.77
CA ALA A 150 7.03 5.35 3.89
C ALA A 150 6.36 4.19 3.14
N VAL A 151 5.04 4.07 3.28
CA VAL A 151 4.23 3.07 2.55
C VAL A 151 4.32 3.30 1.05
N LEU A 152 4.18 4.55 0.61
CA LEU A 152 4.27 4.90 -0.82
C LEU A 152 5.67 4.64 -1.38
N CYS A 153 6.72 4.87 -0.59
CA CYS A 153 8.10 4.56 -0.96
C CYS A 153 8.29 3.04 -1.19
N ILE A 154 7.80 2.20 -0.27
CA ILE A 154 7.86 0.73 -0.41
C ILE A 154 7.09 0.29 -1.66
N ALA A 155 5.90 0.85 -1.89
CA ALA A 155 5.10 0.52 -3.05
C ALA A 155 5.83 0.85 -4.37
N TYR A 156 6.49 2.01 -4.42
CA TYR A 156 7.29 2.45 -5.57
C TYR A 156 8.57 1.62 -5.77
N GLU A 157 9.27 1.25 -4.69
CA GLU A 157 10.45 0.39 -4.81
C GLU A 157 10.08 -1.01 -5.30
N LEU A 158 9.02 -1.60 -4.76
CA LEU A 158 8.56 -2.92 -5.17
C LEU A 158 7.99 -2.92 -6.59
N SER A 159 7.28 -1.85 -7.00
CA SER A 159 6.81 -1.72 -8.38
C SER A 159 7.98 -1.62 -9.35
N ARG A 160 9.05 -0.86 -8.99
CA ARG A 160 10.27 -0.79 -9.79
C ARG A 160 10.90 -2.17 -9.94
N ASP A 161 11.06 -2.91 -8.84
CA ASP A 161 11.63 -4.25 -8.86
C ASP A 161 10.82 -5.17 -9.80
N LEU A 162 9.49 -5.14 -9.73
CA LEU A 162 8.59 -5.87 -10.62
C LEU A 162 8.76 -5.48 -12.10
N ILE A 163 8.95 -4.19 -12.40
CA ILE A 163 9.13 -3.70 -13.78
C ILE A 163 10.51 -4.10 -14.35
N THR A 164 11.54 -4.08 -13.50
CA THR A 164 12.93 -4.33 -13.90
C THR A 164 13.34 -5.79 -13.87
N ASP A 165 12.59 -6.65 -13.19
CA ASP A 165 12.91 -8.07 -13.09
C ASP A 165 12.83 -8.75 -14.46
N GLU A 166 13.92 -9.43 -14.83
CA GLU A 166 13.98 -10.25 -16.04
C GLU A 166 13.14 -11.53 -15.91
N PHE A 167 12.80 -11.93 -14.68
CA PHE A 167 12.03 -13.14 -14.35
C PHE A 167 10.79 -12.82 -13.48
N PRO A 168 9.74 -12.22 -14.06
CA PRO A 168 8.58 -11.74 -13.31
C PRO A 168 7.70 -12.86 -12.73
N ASP A 169 7.97 -14.13 -13.03
CA ASP A 169 7.23 -15.30 -12.54
C ASP A 169 7.07 -15.33 -11.01
N LYS A 170 8.04 -14.75 -10.28
CA LYS A 170 7.96 -14.65 -8.81
C LYS A 170 6.84 -13.73 -8.32
N TYR A 171 6.32 -12.85 -9.17
CA TYR A 171 5.20 -11.94 -8.88
C TYR A 171 3.85 -12.47 -9.40
N GLN A 172 3.84 -13.35 -10.41
CA GLN A 172 2.62 -13.77 -11.11
C GLN A 172 1.53 -14.29 -10.16
N ASN A 173 1.91 -15.12 -9.20
CA ASN A 173 0.98 -15.74 -8.24
C ASN A 173 0.99 -15.06 -6.86
N LEU A 174 1.39 -13.79 -6.78
CA LEU A 174 1.45 -13.07 -5.51
C LEU A 174 0.04 -12.88 -4.88
N PRO A 175 -1.01 -12.49 -5.61
CA PRO A 175 -2.37 -12.36 -5.05
C PRO A 175 -2.94 -13.65 -4.45
N GLN A 176 -2.57 -14.81 -5.00
CA GLN A 176 -3.02 -16.11 -4.50
C GLN A 176 -2.27 -16.53 -3.24
N ARG A 177 -0.98 -16.19 -3.14
CA ARG A 177 -0.11 -16.57 -2.00
C ARG A 177 -0.23 -15.62 -0.81
N SER A 178 -0.40 -14.33 -1.07
CA SER A 178 -0.54 -13.31 -0.04
C SER A 178 -1.55 -12.27 -0.50
N TYR A 179 -2.82 -12.61 -0.30
CA TYR A 179 -3.96 -11.80 -0.68
C TYR A 179 -3.93 -10.42 -0.05
N LEU A 180 -3.82 -10.35 1.28
CA LEU A 180 -3.91 -9.09 2.03
C LEU A 180 -2.78 -8.15 1.61
N PHE A 181 -1.55 -8.67 1.52
CA PHE A 181 -0.40 -7.91 1.04
C PHE A 181 -0.62 -7.35 -0.36
N SER A 182 -1.07 -8.19 -1.28
CA SER A 182 -1.30 -7.78 -2.68
C SER A 182 -2.38 -6.70 -2.75
N ALA A 183 -3.43 -6.83 -1.96
CA ALA A 183 -4.54 -5.89 -1.93
C ALA A 183 -4.12 -4.52 -1.34
N VAL A 184 -3.37 -4.49 -0.22
CA VAL A 184 -2.86 -3.20 0.32
C VAL A 184 -1.81 -2.59 -0.59
N PHE A 185 -1.00 -3.43 -1.24
CA PHE A 185 -0.01 -2.99 -2.22
C PHE A 185 -0.69 -2.33 -3.41
N LEU A 186 -1.78 -2.89 -3.96
CA LEU A 186 -2.52 -2.27 -5.06
C LEU A 186 -3.04 -0.87 -4.71
N ILE A 187 -3.57 -0.67 -3.49
CA ILE A 187 -4.00 0.65 -3.05
C ILE A 187 -2.79 1.60 -2.93
N ALA A 188 -1.73 1.15 -2.27
CA ALA A 188 -0.51 1.95 -2.07
C ALA A 188 0.18 2.33 -3.39
N VAL A 189 0.26 1.39 -4.35
CA VAL A 189 0.86 1.66 -5.65
C VAL A 189 -0.02 2.57 -6.49
N GLY A 190 -1.34 2.40 -6.45
CA GLY A 190 -2.27 3.32 -7.11
C GLY A 190 -2.08 4.77 -6.62
N LYS A 191 -1.95 4.95 -5.30
CA LYS A 191 -1.62 6.24 -4.68
C LYS A 191 -0.22 6.75 -5.03
N ALA A 192 0.79 5.89 -5.08
CA ALA A 192 2.16 6.27 -5.43
C ALA A 192 2.28 6.81 -6.87
N TYR A 193 1.43 6.32 -7.79
CA TYR A 193 1.35 6.78 -9.17
C TYR A 193 0.19 7.78 -9.41
N LYS A 194 -0.30 8.47 -8.36
CA LYS A 194 -1.41 9.44 -8.52
C LYS A 194 -1.08 10.57 -9.50
N SER A 195 0.17 11.03 -9.52
CA SER A 195 0.60 12.20 -10.32
C SER A 195 1.53 11.86 -11.48
N ILE A 196 1.87 10.58 -11.66
CA ILE A 196 2.82 10.12 -12.67
C ILE A 196 2.22 8.89 -13.36
N PRO A 197 2.22 8.81 -14.70
CA PRO A 197 1.69 7.64 -15.39
C PRO A 197 2.48 6.37 -14.98
N PRO A 198 1.78 5.28 -14.61
CA PRO A 198 2.43 4.01 -14.30
C PRO A 198 3.04 3.39 -15.56
N PRO A 199 4.21 2.73 -15.47
CA PRO A 199 4.81 2.04 -16.61
C PRO A 199 3.94 0.89 -17.11
N GLN A 200 3.89 0.66 -18.43
CA GLN A 200 3.00 -0.34 -19.04
C GLN A 200 3.19 -1.75 -18.47
N ARG A 201 4.43 -2.17 -18.19
CA ARG A 201 4.70 -3.47 -17.55
C ARG A 201 4.01 -3.64 -16.19
N LEU A 202 3.93 -2.56 -15.40
CA LEU A 202 3.21 -2.57 -14.13
C LEU A 202 1.72 -2.70 -14.35
N ILE A 203 1.17 -1.95 -15.32
CA ILE A 203 -0.23 -2.05 -15.70
C ILE A 203 -0.57 -3.48 -16.11
N ASP A 204 0.20 -4.08 -17.04
CA ASP A 204 -0.02 -5.44 -17.53
C ASP A 204 -0.02 -6.47 -16.38
N GLN A 205 0.93 -6.36 -15.46
CA GLN A 205 1.04 -7.28 -14.33
C GLN A 205 -0.13 -7.11 -13.34
N VAL A 206 -0.55 -5.88 -13.07
CA VAL A 206 -1.73 -5.59 -12.22
C VAL A 206 -3.00 -6.07 -12.90
N THR A 207 -3.15 -5.87 -14.21
CA THR A 207 -4.28 -6.40 -14.98
C THR A 207 -4.36 -7.92 -14.84
N VAL A 208 -3.26 -8.63 -15.03
CA VAL A 208 -3.18 -10.10 -14.84
C VAL A 208 -3.55 -10.51 -13.42
N TRP A 209 -3.13 -9.76 -12.41
CA TRP A 209 -3.49 -10.04 -11.02
C TRP A 209 -4.99 -9.89 -10.77
N ILE A 210 -5.62 -8.85 -11.30
CA ILE A 210 -7.05 -8.57 -11.12
C ILE A 210 -7.89 -9.61 -11.90
N GLU A 211 -7.51 -9.95 -13.13
CA GLU A 211 -8.17 -10.98 -13.93
C GLU A 211 -8.20 -12.34 -13.21
N ASN A 212 -7.07 -12.74 -12.62
CA ASN A 212 -6.91 -14.03 -11.96
C ASN A 212 -7.38 -14.08 -10.51
N CYS A 213 -7.36 -12.94 -9.80
CA CYS A 213 -7.76 -12.84 -8.41
C CYS A 213 -8.55 -11.56 -8.14
N PRO A 214 -9.78 -11.40 -8.67
CA PRO A 214 -10.50 -10.12 -8.64
C PRO A 214 -10.76 -9.60 -7.23
N ARG A 215 -10.89 -10.51 -6.25
CA ARG A 215 -10.99 -10.15 -4.83
C ARG A 215 -9.85 -9.24 -4.35
N VAL A 216 -8.66 -9.28 -4.98
CA VAL A 216 -7.49 -8.49 -4.56
C VAL A 216 -7.75 -6.97 -4.61
N CYS A 217 -8.79 -6.54 -5.32
CA CYS A 217 -9.21 -5.15 -5.35
C CYS A 217 -9.91 -4.66 -4.08
N PHE A 218 -10.24 -5.53 -3.12
CA PHE A 218 -11.15 -5.21 -2.01
C PHE A 218 -10.50 -5.47 -0.65
N ILE A 219 -10.46 -4.44 0.20
CA ILE A 219 -10.14 -4.54 1.63
C ILE A 219 -11.14 -3.67 2.38
N PRO A 220 -12.34 -4.19 2.71
CA PRO A 220 -13.40 -3.37 3.28
C PRO A 220 -12.93 -2.56 4.50
N PRO A 221 -13.26 -1.26 4.58
CA PRO A 221 -14.09 -0.48 3.64
C PRO A 221 -13.33 0.12 2.43
N GLN A 222 -12.02 -0.13 2.33
CA GLN A 222 -11.12 0.39 1.30
C GLN A 222 -11.12 -0.49 0.03
N SER A 223 -10.70 0.11 -1.09
CA SER A 223 -10.57 -0.60 -2.36
C SER A 223 -9.46 -0.02 -3.22
N ALA A 224 -8.78 -0.89 -3.95
CA ALA A 224 -7.84 -0.49 -4.99
C ALA A 224 -8.53 -0.03 -6.28
N ILE A 225 -9.84 -0.32 -6.46
CA ILE A 225 -10.56 -0.03 -7.71
C ILE A 225 -10.37 1.42 -8.12
N PHE A 226 -10.59 2.37 -7.21
CA PHE A 226 -10.57 3.78 -7.55
C PHE A 226 -9.15 4.29 -7.83
N GLU A 227 -8.16 3.79 -7.09
CA GLU A 227 -6.76 4.18 -7.30
C GLU A 227 -6.22 3.62 -8.62
N ILE A 228 -6.57 2.38 -8.98
CA ILE A 228 -6.18 1.74 -10.24
C ILE A 228 -7.01 2.27 -11.42
N PHE A 229 -8.28 2.63 -11.21
CA PHE A 229 -9.13 3.23 -12.23
C PHE A 229 -8.56 4.56 -12.73
N ARG A 230 -7.89 5.35 -11.88
CA ARG A 230 -7.18 6.57 -12.31
C ARG A 230 -6.19 6.29 -13.42
N TRP A 231 -5.55 5.13 -13.43
CA TRP A 231 -4.62 4.73 -14.49
C TRP A 231 -5.34 4.57 -15.82
N CYS A 232 -6.58 4.06 -15.83
CA CYS A 232 -7.40 3.97 -17.04
C CYS A 232 -7.87 5.36 -17.50
N ALA A 233 -8.43 6.14 -16.58
CA ALA A 233 -9.07 7.42 -16.91
C ALA A 233 -8.07 8.52 -17.34
N HIS A 234 -6.81 8.42 -16.90
CA HIS A 234 -5.79 9.42 -17.20
C HIS A 234 -4.76 8.99 -18.24
N SER A 235 -4.74 7.72 -18.65
CA SER A 235 -3.75 7.21 -19.63
C SER A 235 -3.97 7.79 -21.02
N GLU A 236 -2.86 8.01 -21.72
CA GLU A 236 -2.86 8.36 -23.14
C GLU A 236 -3.07 7.14 -24.03
N GLU A 237 -2.70 5.96 -23.52
CA GLU A 237 -2.80 4.68 -24.20
C GLU A 237 -4.15 3.99 -23.95
N ASP A 238 -4.47 3.01 -24.77
CA ASP A 238 -5.68 2.21 -24.57
C ASP A 238 -5.51 1.23 -23.41
N GLN A 239 -6.21 1.51 -22.30
CA GLN A 239 -6.21 0.67 -21.10
C GLN A 239 -7.53 -0.11 -20.93
N SER A 240 -8.22 -0.40 -22.04
CA SER A 240 -9.50 -1.12 -22.04
C SER A 240 -9.44 -2.47 -21.33
N ARG A 241 -8.32 -3.21 -21.43
CA ARG A 241 -8.15 -4.49 -20.74
C ARG A 241 -8.15 -4.33 -19.22
N LEU A 242 -7.41 -3.33 -18.69
CA LEU A 242 -7.42 -3.03 -17.26
C LEU A 242 -8.81 -2.58 -16.80
N HIS A 243 -9.47 -1.72 -17.56
CA HIS A 243 -10.84 -1.26 -17.28
C HIS A 243 -11.82 -2.43 -17.19
N LEU A 244 -11.81 -3.34 -18.16
CA LEU A 244 -12.65 -4.55 -18.15
C LEU A 244 -12.33 -5.48 -16.97
N ALA A 245 -11.05 -5.61 -16.60
CA ALA A 245 -10.66 -6.39 -15.43
C ALA A 245 -11.25 -5.78 -14.13
N LEU A 246 -11.22 -4.45 -13.99
CA LEU A 246 -11.85 -3.75 -12.87
C LEU A 246 -13.38 -3.93 -12.85
N MET A 247 -14.05 -3.81 -14.01
CA MET A 247 -15.49 -4.05 -14.10
C MET A 247 -15.86 -5.47 -13.67
N SER A 248 -15.11 -6.47 -14.16
CA SER A 248 -15.33 -7.87 -13.76
C SER A 248 -15.05 -8.09 -12.27
N ALA A 249 -14.11 -7.37 -11.67
CA ALA A 249 -13.87 -7.45 -10.24
C ALA A 249 -15.05 -6.94 -9.41
N ILE A 250 -15.66 -5.82 -9.82
CA ILE A 250 -16.84 -5.25 -9.16
C ILE A 250 -18.04 -6.20 -9.27
N ASP A 251 -18.32 -6.67 -10.47
CA ASP A 251 -19.40 -7.62 -10.76
C ASP A 251 -19.31 -8.87 -9.86
N ARG A 252 -18.10 -9.43 -9.71
CA ARG A 252 -17.87 -10.61 -8.86
C ARG A 252 -17.92 -10.33 -7.36
N ALA A 253 -17.71 -9.09 -6.92
CA ALA A 253 -17.70 -8.76 -5.49
C ALA A 253 -19.11 -8.56 -4.93
N GLY A 254 -20.01 -7.96 -5.72
CA GLY A 254 -21.41 -7.76 -5.35
C GLY A 254 -21.60 -6.96 -4.05
N LYS A 255 -22.75 -7.15 -3.38
CA LYS A 255 -23.07 -6.57 -2.05
C LYS A 255 -22.04 -6.85 -0.95
N GLY A 256 -21.20 -7.88 -1.12
CA GLY A 256 -20.21 -8.29 -0.11
C GLY A 256 -19.04 -7.30 0.05
N ALA A 257 -18.88 -6.34 -0.87
CA ALA A 257 -17.72 -5.46 -0.91
C ALA A 257 -17.71 -4.36 0.17
N GLN A 258 -18.87 -3.94 0.68
CA GLN A 258 -19.01 -2.91 1.74
C GLN A 258 -18.09 -1.69 1.57
N LEU A 259 -18.09 -1.10 0.37
CA LEU A 259 -17.12 -0.08 -0.03
C LEU A 259 -17.55 1.34 0.34
N GLN A 260 -16.59 2.17 0.74
CA GLN A 260 -16.79 3.62 0.79
C GLN A 260 -16.60 4.23 -0.61
N VAL A 261 -17.65 4.17 -1.43
CA VAL A 261 -17.57 4.52 -2.85
C VAL A 261 -17.64 6.04 -3.11
N ILE A 262 -18.53 6.74 -2.40
CA ILE A 262 -18.88 8.14 -2.70
C ILE A 262 -17.69 9.11 -2.69
N PRO A 263 -16.82 9.14 -1.65
CA PRO A 263 -15.70 10.08 -1.62
C PRO A 263 -14.74 9.89 -2.81
N HIS A 264 -14.56 8.64 -3.24
CA HIS A 264 -13.68 8.32 -4.36
C HIS A 264 -14.27 8.72 -5.71
N ILE A 265 -15.57 8.48 -5.93
CA ILE A 265 -16.27 8.95 -7.13
C ILE A 265 -16.18 10.47 -7.23
N MET A 266 -16.49 11.20 -6.17
CA MET A 266 -16.46 12.67 -6.18
C MET A 266 -15.05 13.21 -6.50
N THR A 267 -14.02 12.56 -5.95
CA THR A 267 -12.63 12.91 -6.28
C THR A 267 -12.32 12.70 -7.77
N LEU A 268 -12.74 11.57 -8.35
CA LEU A 268 -12.53 11.26 -9.77
C LEU A 268 -13.27 12.22 -10.70
N ILE A 269 -14.52 12.58 -10.35
CA ILE A 269 -15.32 13.58 -11.08
C ILE A 269 -14.56 14.91 -11.10
N GLN A 270 -14.07 15.35 -9.94
CA GLN A 270 -13.35 16.62 -9.83
C GLN A 270 -12.01 16.59 -10.60
N GLU A 271 -11.26 15.49 -10.53
CA GLU A 271 -10.01 15.32 -11.30
C GLU A 271 -10.25 15.42 -12.82
N LEU A 272 -11.25 14.70 -13.35
CA LEU A 272 -11.60 14.74 -14.77
C LEU A 272 -12.16 16.10 -15.19
N ARG A 273 -12.95 16.76 -14.34
CA ARG A 273 -13.46 18.12 -14.59
C ARG A 273 -12.32 19.11 -14.74
N VAL A 274 -11.41 19.15 -13.77
CA VAL A 274 -10.25 20.05 -13.81
C VAL A 274 -9.44 19.77 -15.08
N LYS A 275 -9.20 18.49 -15.42
CA LYS A 275 -8.49 18.13 -16.65
C LYS A 275 -9.22 18.64 -17.90
N ARG A 276 -10.55 18.51 -17.97
CA ARG A 276 -11.37 19.04 -19.08
C ARG A 276 -11.24 20.55 -19.22
N GLU A 277 -11.38 21.30 -18.13
CA GLU A 277 -11.26 22.76 -18.13
C GLU A 277 -9.89 23.23 -18.64
N HIS A 278 -8.82 22.51 -18.28
CA HIS A 278 -7.46 22.77 -18.80
C HIS A 278 -7.35 22.51 -20.30
N VAL A 279 -7.92 21.41 -20.80
CA VAL A 279 -7.89 21.10 -22.24
C VAL A 279 -8.71 22.10 -23.07
N VAL A 280 -9.87 22.51 -22.55
CA VAL A 280 -10.75 23.48 -23.21
C VAL A 280 -10.12 24.87 -23.24
N SER A 281 -9.54 25.32 -22.12
CA SER A 281 -8.85 26.62 -22.05
C SER A 281 -7.58 26.67 -22.92
N ALA A 282 -6.92 25.54 -23.15
CA ALA A 282 -5.84 25.42 -24.13
C ALA A 282 -6.31 25.48 -25.61
N ASN A 283 -7.60 25.75 -25.85
CA ASN A 283 -8.26 25.82 -27.15
C ASN A 283 -8.13 24.53 -27.99
N ASN A 284 -8.05 23.39 -27.30
CA ASN A 284 -7.78 22.08 -27.90
C ASN A 284 -9.07 21.26 -28.07
N ASN A 285 -10.19 21.92 -28.41
CA ASN A 285 -11.57 21.41 -28.37
C ASN A 285 -11.92 20.29 -29.40
N GLY A 286 -10.91 19.70 -30.05
CA GLY A 286 -11.04 18.53 -30.91
C GLY A 286 -9.74 17.72 -31.00
N GLY A 287 -8.77 18.00 -30.12
CA GLY A 287 -7.49 17.33 -30.08
C GLY A 287 -7.54 16.00 -29.33
N LEU A 288 -6.46 15.22 -29.48
CA LEU A 288 -6.28 13.93 -28.80
C LEU A 288 -6.54 14.03 -27.27
N ALA A 289 -6.10 15.13 -26.64
CA ALA A 289 -6.30 15.37 -25.21
C ALA A 289 -7.77 15.51 -24.80
N TYR A 290 -8.62 16.10 -25.66
CA TYR A 290 -10.05 16.22 -25.38
C TYR A 290 -10.73 14.85 -25.49
N ALA A 291 -10.42 14.08 -26.54
CA ALA A 291 -10.92 12.71 -26.71
C ALA A 291 -10.52 11.77 -25.56
N GLN A 292 -9.31 11.95 -25.00
CA GLN A 292 -8.86 11.21 -23.82
C GLN A 292 -9.68 11.53 -22.57
N VAL A 293 -10.03 12.81 -22.36
CA VAL A 293 -10.87 13.22 -21.23
C VAL A 293 -12.28 12.66 -21.37
N GLU A 294 -12.88 12.76 -22.55
CA GLU A 294 -14.22 12.19 -22.81
C GLU A 294 -14.23 10.66 -22.60
N ARG A 295 -13.19 9.95 -23.06
CA ARG A 295 -13.03 8.51 -22.78
C ARG A 295 -12.97 8.22 -21.27
N GLY A 296 -12.23 9.04 -20.51
CA GLY A 296 -12.16 8.90 -19.05
C GLY A 296 -13.51 9.10 -18.37
N VAL A 297 -14.31 10.05 -18.88
CA VAL A 297 -15.69 10.28 -18.42
C VAL A 297 -16.60 9.09 -18.73
N ASP A 298 -16.51 8.53 -19.95
CA ASP A 298 -17.27 7.33 -20.34
C ASP A 298 -16.91 6.12 -19.48
N MET A 299 -15.63 5.90 -19.20
CA MET A 299 -15.20 4.82 -18.32
C MET A 299 -15.70 5.02 -16.89
N LEU A 300 -15.70 6.26 -16.40
CA LEU A 300 -16.20 6.58 -15.05
C LEU A 300 -17.70 6.31 -14.98
N PHE A 301 -18.42 6.63 -16.04
CA PHE A 301 -19.83 6.31 -16.14
C PHE A 301 -20.09 4.80 -16.05
N GLN A 302 -19.35 4.01 -16.83
CA GLN A 302 -19.45 2.55 -16.79
C GLN A 302 -19.11 1.99 -15.39
N LEU A 303 -18.10 2.56 -14.73
CA LEU A 303 -17.74 2.21 -13.35
C LEU A 303 -18.91 2.44 -12.38
N ILE A 304 -19.56 3.61 -12.43
CA ILE A 304 -20.70 3.95 -11.57
C ILE A 304 -21.87 3.00 -11.84
N GLN A 305 -22.20 2.75 -13.10
CA GLN A 305 -23.25 1.81 -13.47
C GLN A 305 -22.97 0.41 -12.93
N MET A 306 -21.72 -0.06 -13.04
CA MET A 306 -21.33 -1.37 -12.55
C MET A 306 -21.42 -1.46 -11.02
N LEU A 307 -21.00 -0.42 -10.31
CA LEU A 307 -21.13 -0.34 -8.85
C LEU A 307 -22.59 -0.38 -8.39
N LEU A 308 -23.50 0.28 -9.11
CA LEU A 308 -24.94 0.24 -8.83
C LEU A 308 -25.56 -1.12 -9.18
N ALA A 309 -25.22 -1.69 -10.34
CA ALA A 309 -25.73 -2.97 -10.80
C ALA A 309 -25.28 -4.13 -9.90
N SER A 310 -24.05 -4.05 -9.39
CA SER A 310 -23.47 -5.02 -8.46
C SER A 310 -23.85 -4.74 -7.00
N GLU A 311 -24.63 -3.69 -6.76
CA GLU A 311 -25.08 -3.29 -5.42
C GLU A 311 -23.91 -3.02 -4.45
N CYS A 312 -22.76 -2.59 -4.99
CA CYS A 312 -21.60 -2.09 -4.23
C CYS A 312 -21.77 -0.62 -3.82
N LEU A 313 -22.73 0.08 -4.44
CA LEU A 313 -23.15 1.45 -4.14
C LEU A 313 -24.68 1.47 -3.98
N ASP A 314 -25.18 1.96 -2.85
CA ASP A 314 -26.62 2.14 -2.65
C ASP A 314 -27.11 3.35 -3.47
N ARG A 315 -28.27 3.20 -4.12
CA ARG A 315 -28.93 4.30 -4.84
C ARG A 315 -29.24 5.49 -3.94
N ASN A 316 -29.54 5.23 -2.67
CA ASN A 316 -29.82 6.27 -1.69
C ASN A 316 -28.56 7.08 -1.31
N GLU A 317 -27.37 6.51 -1.50
CA GLU A 317 -26.08 7.17 -1.23
C GLU A 317 -25.62 8.06 -2.39
N ILE A 318 -26.30 8.03 -3.55
CA ILE A 318 -25.97 8.92 -4.68
C ILE A 318 -26.41 10.36 -4.39
N HIS A 319 -27.30 10.59 -3.42
CA HIS A 319 -27.83 11.90 -3.04
C HIS A 319 -26.74 12.97 -2.79
N PRO A 320 -25.65 12.70 -2.04
CA PRO A 320 -24.47 13.58 -1.95
C PRO A 320 -23.82 14.00 -3.27
N ILE A 321 -23.85 13.15 -4.31
CA ILE A 321 -23.29 13.49 -5.64
C ILE A 321 -24.13 14.61 -6.28
N PHE A 322 -25.42 14.70 -5.94
CA PHE A 322 -26.35 15.72 -6.45
C PHE A 322 -26.65 16.85 -5.45
N GLU A 323 -26.31 16.77 -4.18
CA GLU A 323 -26.65 17.84 -3.23
C GLU A 323 -25.49 18.75 -2.82
N SER A 324 -24.25 18.40 -3.19
CA SER A 324 -23.13 19.32 -2.93
C SER A 324 -23.38 20.63 -3.68
N SER A 325 -23.35 21.75 -2.97
CA SER A 325 -23.62 23.12 -3.45
C SER A 325 -22.72 23.60 -4.59
N GLU A 326 -21.80 22.76 -5.08
CA GLU A 326 -21.05 22.92 -6.33
C GLU A 326 -21.85 22.49 -7.58
N GLU A 327 -23.07 21.95 -7.43
CA GLU A 327 -24.00 21.63 -8.51
C GLU A 327 -24.25 22.79 -9.49
N ALA A 328 -24.12 24.04 -9.05
CA ALA A 328 -24.25 25.21 -9.93
C ALA A 328 -23.09 25.35 -10.94
N LEU A 329 -22.03 24.55 -10.83
CA LEU A 329 -20.78 24.68 -11.59
C LEU A 329 -20.35 23.41 -12.33
N LEU A 330 -21.04 22.28 -12.15
CA LEU A 330 -20.86 21.13 -13.04
C LEU A 330 -21.37 21.53 -14.43
N PRO A 331 -20.56 21.46 -15.50
CA PRO A 331 -21.12 21.60 -16.84
C PRO A 331 -22.22 20.56 -17.00
N ARG A 332 -23.36 20.95 -17.57
CA ARG A 332 -24.40 20.01 -18.00
C ARG A 332 -23.77 19.07 -19.03
N THR A 333 -23.19 18.00 -18.53
CA THR A 333 -22.63 16.91 -19.30
C THR A 333 -23.70 15.85 -19.43
N GLU A 334 -23.63 15.02 -20.47
CA GLU A 334 -24.53 13.88 -20.60
C GLU A 334 -24.49 12.97 -19.36
N LEU A 335 -23.33 12.89 -18.69
CA LEU A 335 -23.16 12.23 -17.39
C LEU A 335 -24.07 12.83 -16.30
N TYR A 336 -24.18 14.16 -16.21
CA TYR A 336 -25.04 14.83 -15.24
C TYR A 336 -26.52 14.53 -15.51
N ASP A 337 -26.97 14.70 -16.76
CA ASP A 337 -28.38 14.46 -17.12
C ASP A 337 -28.78 13.00 -16.93
N MET A 338 -27.84 12.07 -17.15
CA MET A 338 -28.09 10.64 -16.97
C MET A 338 -28.06 10.20 -15.51
N LEU A 339 -27.08 10.62 -14.70
CA LEU A 339 -27.05 10.34 -13.27
C LEU A 339 -28.31 10.88 -12.60
N LYS A 340 -28.74 12.09 -12.99
CA LYS A 340 -30.02 12.66 -12.57
C LYS A 340 -31.21 11.77 -12.94
N SER A 341 -31.22 11.20 -14.15
CA SER A 341 -32.28 10.26 -14.57
C SER A 341 -32.30 8.94 -13.78
N ILE A 342 -31.14 8.48 -13.28
CA ILE A 342 -31.02 7.27 -12.46
C ILE A 342 -31.48 7.54 -11.03
N TYR A 343 -31.20 8.73 -10.50
CA TYR A 343 -31.59 9.15 -9.16
C TYR A 343 -33.09 9.44 -9.02
N PHE A 344 -33.70 10.07 -10.03
CA PHE A 344 -35.14 10.40 -10.03
C PHE A 344 -36.05 9.25 -10.54
N ARG A 345 -35.52 8.03 -10.68
CA ARG A 345 -36.25 6.79 -11.01
C ARG A 345 -36.22 5.82 -9.84
#